data_AF-T1BRP9-F1
#
_entry.id   AF-T1BRP9-F1
#
_cell.length_a   1.000
_cell.length_b   1.000
_cell.length_c   1.000
_cell.angle_alpha   90.00
_cell.angle_beta   90.00
_cell.angle_gamma   90.00
#
_symmetry.space_group_name_H-M   'P 1'
#
loop_
_entity.id
_entity.type
_entity.pdbx_description
1 polymer ?
#
loop_
_entity_poly.entity_id
_entity_poly.type
_entity_poly.pdbx_seq_one_letter_code
_entity_poly.pdbx_strand_id
1 'polypeptide(L)'
;TREFFESAEYRRIADLARTLAGLIGAGAYVTRGEARQEIGSFKETMKWLFDQARKGQAIQRYKGLGEMNPEQLWETPSIPRRAG
;
A
#
# COMPACT_ATOMS: atom_id res chain seq x y z
N THR A 1 2.50 -26.70 -17.98
CA THR A 1 1.43 -25.69 -18.22
C THR A 1 0.12 -26.06 -17.54
N ARG A 2 -0.37 -27.31 -17.63
CA ARG A 2 -1.60 -27.75 -16.96
C ARG A 2 -1.55 -27.67 -15.42
N GLU A 3 -0.42 -28.07 -14.82
CA GLU A 3 -0.20 -28.05 -13.37
C GLU A 3 -0.40 -26.66 -12.73
N PHE A 4 -0.10 -25.58 -13.46
CA PHE A 4 -0.28 -24.22 -12.95
C PHE A 4 -1.76 -23.90 -12.69
N PHE A 5 -2.66 -24.28 -13.60
CA PHE A 5 -4.10 -24.02 -13.45
C PHE A 5 -4.76 -24.90 -12.37
N GLU A 6 -4.15 -26.03 -12.03
CA GLU A 6 -4.61 -26.95 -10.98
C GLU A 6 -4.05 -26.58 -9.60
N SER A 7 -3.03 -25.72 -9.56
CA SER A 7 -2.37 -25.25 -8.32
C SER A 7 -3.34 -24.57 -7.35
N ALA A 8 -2.97 -24.58 -6.07
CA ALA A 8 -3.72 -23.87 -5.03
C ALA A 8 -3.60 -22.34 -5.22
N GLU A 9 -2.46 -21.87 -5.71
CA GLU A 9 -2.14 -20.48 -6.00
C GLU A 9 -3.11 -19.92 -7.05
N TYR A 10 -3.27 -20.63 -8.17
CA TYR A 10 -4.18 -20.20 -9.23
C TYR A 10 -5.63 -20.14 -8.74
N ARG A 11 -6.07 -21.13 -7.96
CA ARG A 11 -7.41 -21.13 -7.35
C ARG A 11 -7.65 -19.90 -6.48
N ARG A 12 -6.69 -19.53 -5.62
CA ARG A 12 -6.79 -18.31 -4.80
C ARG A 12 -6.91 -17.03 -5.66
N ILE A 13 -6.15 -16.94 -6.75
CA ILE A 13 -6.25 -15.80 -7.68
C ILE A 13 -7.62 -15.77 -8.36
N ALA A 14 -8.12 -16.92 -8.81
CA ALA A 14 -9.42 -17.03 -9.46
C ALA A 14 -10.59 -16.71 -8.50
N ASP A 15 -10.49 -17.12 -7.23
CA ASP A 15 -11.47 -16.78 -6.18
C ASP A 15 -11.51 -15.28 -5.90
N LEU A 16 -10.34 -14.65 -5.82
CA LEU A 16 -10.23 -13.20 -5.70
C LEU A 16 -10.82 -12.50 -6.93
N ALA A 17 -10.47 -12.95 -8.14
CA ALA A 17 -11.00 -12.38 -9.38
C ALA A 17 -12.53 -12.46 -9.43
N ARG A 18 -13.12 -13.58 -8.99
CA ARG A 18 -14.58 -13.75 -8.89
C ARG A 18 -15.20 -12.82 -7.86
N THR A 19 -14.57 -12.66 -6.70
CA THR A 19 -15.03 -11.73 -5.66
C THR A 19 -15.00 -10.28 -6.17
N LEU A 20 -13.99 -9.92 -6.96
CA LEU A 20 -13.83 -8.57 -7.50
C LEU A 20 -14.69 -8.29 -8.74
N ALA A 21 -15.06 -9.33 -9.48
CA ALA A 21 -15.86 -9.21 -10.70
C ALA A 21 -17.23 -8.60 -10.36
N GLY A 22 -17.58 -7.52 -11.06
CA GLY A 22 -18.87 -6.84 -10.89
C GLY A 22 -18.97 -5.94 -9.65
N LEU A 23 -17.95 -5.83 -8.80
CA LEU A 23 -17.96 -4.88 -7.68
C LEU A 23 -17.99 -3.42 -8.14
N ILE A 24 -17.32 -3.12 -9.26
CA ILE A 24 -17.20 -1.76 -9.80
C ILE A 24 -18.00 -1.69 -11.09
N GLY A 25 -19.04 -0.86 -11.09
CA GLY A 25 -19.94 -0.64 -12.23
C GLY A 25 -19.79 0.77 -12.83
N ALA A 26 -20.57 1.03 -13.88
CA ALA A 26 -20.60 2.34 -14.52
C ALA A 26 -21.00 3.44 -13.53
N GLY A 27 -20.29 4.57 -13.56
CA GLY A 27 -20.53 5.70 -12.64
C GLY A 27 -19.98 5.49 -11.23
N ALA A 28 -19.23 4.41 -10.97
CA ALA A 28 -18.55 4.22 -9.70
C ALA A 28 -17.51 5.32 -9.44
N TYR A 29 -17.37 5.69 -8.18
CA TYR A 29 -16.42 6.69 -7.73
C TYR A 29 -15.86 6.32 -6.37
N VAL A 30 -14.66 6.82 -6.07
CA VAL A 30 -13.98 6.68 -4.79
C VAL A 30 -13.82 8.05 -4.14
N THR A 31 -13.91 8.11 -2.81
CA THR A 31 -13.75 9.35 -2.04
C THR A 31 -12.76 9.17 -0.89
N ARG A 32 -12.09 10.27 -0.51
CA ARG A 32 -11.26 10.39 0.69
C ARG A 32 -11.26 11.84 1.15
N GLY A 33 -11.92 12.12 2.27
CA GLY A 33 -12.20 13.50 2.67
C GLY A 33 -13.05 14.20 1.61
N GLU A 34 -12.62 15.38 1.18
CA GLU A 34 -13.28 16.17 0.13
C GLU A 34 -12.90 15.75 -1.29
N ALA A 35 -11.86 14.91 -1.46
CA ALA A 35 -11.43 14.46 -2.77
C ALA A 35 -12.31 13.32 -3.29
N ARG A 36 -12.72 13.40 -4.57
CA ARG A 36 -13.50 12.39 -5.29
C ARG A 36 -12.88 12.10 -6.65
N GLN A 37 -12.95 10.85 -7.09
CA GLN A 37 -12.55 10.46 -8.44
C GLN A 37 -13.43 9.33 -8.97
N GLU A 38 -13.84 9.44 -10.23
CA GLU A 38 -14.49 8.34 -10.96
C GLU A 38 -13.50 7.20 -11.21
N ILE A 39 -13.98 5.97 -11.11
CA ILE A 39 -13.15 4.76 -11.24
C ILE A 39 -13.84 3.75 -12.15
N GLY A 40 -13.06 3.11 -13.02
CA GLY A 40 -13.52 2.01 -13.86
C GLY A 40 -13.21 0.64 -13.28
N SER A 41 -12.32 0.53 -12.30
CA SER A 41 -11.87 -0.76 -11.77
C SER A 41 -11.39 -0.69 -10.32
N PHE A 42 -11.40 -1.84 -9.65
CA PHE A 42 -10.86 -1.97 -8.29
C PHE A 42 -9.36 -1.62 -8.21
N LYS A 43 -8.60 -1.94 -9.28
CA LYS A 43 -7.19 -1.57 -9.39
C LYS A 43 -6.99 -0.06 -9.38
N GLU A 44 -7.83 0.69 -10.10
CA GLU A 44 -7.80 2.15 -10.10
C GLU A 44 -8.17 2.73 -8.74
N THR A 45 -9.15 2.15 -8.04
CA THR A 45 -9.50 2.52 -6.67
C THR A 45 -8.29 2.43 -5.76
N MET A 46 -7.61 1.28 -5.75
CA MET A 46 -6.44 1.06 -4.89
C MET A 46 -5.31 2.01 -5.25
N LYS A 47 -5.02 2.19 -6.54
CA LYS A 47 -4.00 3.14 -7.00
C LYS A 47 -4.31 4.54 -6.47
N TRP A 48 -5.55 5.00 -6.66
CA TRP A 48 -5.97 6.32 -6.21
C TRP A 48 -5.82 6.48 -4.70
N LEU A 49 -6.28 5.51 -3.91
CA LEU A 49 -6.18 5.55 -2.45
C LEU A 49 -4.71 5.63 -1.99
N PHE A 50 -3.80 4.85 -2.59
CA PHE A 50 -2.37 4.93 -2.28
C PHE A 50 -1.76 6.28 -2.65
N ASP A 51 -2.13 6.82 -3.81
CA ASP A 51 -1.65 8.14 -4.25
C ASP A 51 -2.13 9.22 -3.27
N GLN A 52 -3.39 9.18 -2.83
CA GLN A 52 -3.91 10.10 -1.81
C GLN A 52 -3.22 9.92 -0.46
N ALA A 53 -2.92 8.70 -0.04
CA ALA A 53 -2.22 8.43 1.23
C ALA A 53 -0.78 8.98 1.24
N ARG A 54 -0.10 8.94 0.08
CA ARG A 54 1.26 9.46 -0.07
C ARG A 54 1.34 10.98 -0.17
N LYS A 55 0.25 11.66 -0.56
CA LYS A 55 0.23 13.13 -0.63
C LYS A 55 0.57 13.73 0.73
N GLY A 56 1.57 14.61 0.74
CA GLY A 56 2.03 15.29 1.95
C GLY A 56 2.95 14.46 2.85
N GLN A 57 3.27 13.21 2.50
CA GLN A 57 4.25 12.42 3.23
C GLN A 57 5.65 12.59 2.63
N ALA A 58 6.61 12.99 3.46
CA ALA A 58 8.02 12.91 3.12
C ALA A 58 8.56 11.54 3.55
N ILE A 59 9.00 10.73 2.59
CA ILE A 59 9.64 9.44 2.88
C ILE A 59 11.16 9.67 2.91
N GLN A 60 11.75 9.58 4.09
CA GLN A 60 13.20 9.62 4.25
C GLN A 60 13.75 8.19 4.38
N ARG A 61 14.55 7.76 3.41
CA ARG A 61 15.23 6.47 3.44
C ARG A 61 16.68 6.70 3.88
N TYR A 62 16.96 6.37 5.13
CA TYR A 62 18.32 6.37 5.68
C TYR A 62 19.09 5.15 5.15
N LYS A 63 20.28 5.39 4.58
CA LYS A 63 21.19 4.34 4.08
C LYS A 63 22.28 3.99 5.09
N GLY A 64 22.43 4.78 6.15
CA GLY A 64 23.32 4.53 7.28
C GLY A 64 23.02 5.47 8.44
N LEU A 65 23.51 5.14 9.64
CA LEU A 65 23.28 5.93 10.86
C LEU A 65 23.87 7.34 10.79
N GLY A 66 24.90 7.58 9.98
CA GLY A 66 25.50 8.90 9.77
C GLY A 66 24.63 9.88 8.97
N GLU A 67 23.50 9.44 8.42
CA GLU A 67 22.51 10.27 7.72
C GLU A 67 21.34 10.71 8.64
N MET A 68 21.33 10.24 9.89
CA MET A 68 20.34 10.61 10.91
C MET A 68 20.93 11.65 11.85
N ASN A 69 20.14 12.66 12.22
CA ASN A 69 20.56 13.57 13.28
C ASN A 69 20.59 12.87 14.64
N PRO A 70 21.39 13.35 15.61
CA PRO A 70 21.52 12.76 16.94
C PRO A 70 20.18 12.53 17.67
N GLU A 71 19.22 13.45 17.53
CA GLU A 71 17.87 13.29 18.09
C GLU A 71 17.08 12.14 17.46
N GLN A 72 17.26 11.86 16.17
CA GLN A 72 16.56 10.80 15.44
C GLN A 72 17.15 9.41 15.74
N LEU A 73 18.46 9.37 15.99
CA LEU A 73 19.17 8.16 16.39
C LEU A 73 18.65 7.68 17.75
N TRP A 74 18.53 8.58 18.73
CA TRP A 74 18.17 8.24 20.11
C TRP A 74 16.76 7.65 20.27
N GLU A 75 15.85 7.90 19.33
CA GLU A 75 14.50 7.33 19.30
C GLU A 75 14.43 5.96 18.60
N THR A 76 15.51 5.52 17.94
CA THR A 76 15.51 4.23 17.25
C THR A 76 15.66 3.10 18.28
N PRO A 77 14.75 2.10 18.32
CA PRO A 77 14.73 1.04 19.35
C PRO A 77 16.03 0.24 19.53
N SER A 78 16.90 0.26 18.51
CA SER A 78 18.18 -0.45 18.49
C SER A 78 19.35 0.32 19.12
N ILE A 79 19.16 1.56 19.60
CA ILE A 79 20.22 2.32 20.28
C ILE A 79 20.06 2.16 21.81
N PRO A 80 21.02 1.52 22.51
CA PRO A 80 20.93 1.40 23.96
C PRO A 80 20.98 2.78 24.60
N ARG A 81 19.96 3.10 25.42
CA ARG A 81 19.98 4.25 26.32
C ARG A 81 21.25 4.14 27.16
N ARG A 82 22.15 5.13 27.07
CA ARG A 82 23.29 5.25 27.98
C ARG A 82 22.77 5.12 29.41
N ALA A 83 23.20 4.07 30.11
CA ALA A 83 23.12 4.01 31.56
C ALA A 83 24.03 5.12 32.08
N GLY A 84 23.42 6.13 32.69
CA GLY A 84 24.11 7.07 33.57
C GLY A 84 24.30 6.46 34.95
#